data_AF-A0A6G2JJS5-F1
#
_entry.id   AF-A0A6G2JJS5-F1
#
_cell.length_a   1.000
_cell.length_b   1.000
_cell.length_c   1.000
_cell.angle_alpha   90.00
_cell.angle_beta   90.00
_cell.angle_gamma   90.00
#
_symmetry.space_group_name_H-M   'P 1'
#
loop_
_entity.id
_entity.type
_entity.pdbx_description
1 polymer ?
#
loop_
_entity_poly.entity_id
_entity_poly.type
_entity_poly.pdbx_seq_one_letter_code
_entity_poly.pdbx_strand_id
1 'polypeptide(L)'
;MKIKHLSITASKPERAARVLAELTYGSVYPFTSRTMEGAWVCAWDCQSGEMIEFIPNIYLLCPGEHAAEFRPVEEVQNFNSTHFLLETQQSLDHLKAVAESHGLHHRFRPRLGGPLYEVWLENQILVEFVSDEIRNLVS
;
A
#
# COMPACT_ATOMS: atom_id res chain seq x y z
N MET A 1 -11.09 -15.29 -10.21
CA MET A 1 -11.43 -14.35 -9.13
C MET A 1 -10.29 -13.33 -9.03
N LYS A 2 -10.56 -12.05 -8.77
CA LYS A 2 -9.52 -11.02 -8.59
C LYS A 2 -9.77 -10.24 -7.29
N ILE A 3 -8.70 -9.79 -6.63
CA ILE A 3 -8.83 -8.82 -5.53
C ILE A 3 -9.24 -7.48 -6.15
N LYS A 4 -10.30 -6.88 -5.63
CA LYS A 4 -10.77 -5.55 -6.09
C LYS A 4 -10.06 -4.46 -5.32
N HIS A 5 -10.06 -4.55 -4.01
CA HIS A 5 -9.31 -3.65 -3.15
C HIS A 5 -8.91 -4.39 -1.88
N LEU A 6 -8.04 -3.77 -1.10
CA LEU A 6 -7.74 -4.17 0.27
C LEU A 6 -7.61 -2.90 1.12
N SER A 7 -7.87 -3.05 2.41
CA SER A 7 -7.62 -2.00 3.40
C SER A 7 -6.45 -2.42 4.28
N ILE A 8 -5.50 -1.52 4.48
CA ILE A 8 -4.30 -1.75 5.27
C ILE A 8 -4.08 -0.61 6.26
N THR A 9 -3.53 -0.96 7.41
CA THR A 9 -3.22 0.00 8.46
C THR A 9 -1.94 0.78 8.18
N ALA A 10 -1.96 2.09 8.37
CA ALA A 10 -0.82 2.99 8.23
C ALA A 10 -0.75 4.02 9.36
N SER A 11 0.47 4.38 9.78
CA SER A 11 0.70 5.46 10.74
C SER A 11 0.53 6.85 10.13
N LYS A 12 0.79 6.99 8.82
CA LYS A 12 0.55 8.22 8.04
C LYS A 12 -0.24 7.89 6.77
N PRO A 13 -1.57 7.67 6.88
CA PRO A 13 -2.39 7.22 5.75
C PRO A 13 -2.29 8.10 4.51
N GLU A 14 -2.34 9.42 4.67
CA GLU A 14 -2.22 10.35 3.53
C GLU A 14 -0.90 10.21 2.79
N ARG A 15 0.22 10.21 3.53
CA ARG A 15 1.55 10.11 2.94
C ARG A 15 1.71 8.77 2.23
N ALA A 16 1.30 7.67 2.87
CA ALA A 16 1.36 6.34 2.28
C ALA A 16 0.55 6.27 0.97
N ALA A 17 -0.66 6.84 0.95
CA ALA A 17 -1.50 6.89 -0.25
C ALA A 17 -0.85 7.73 -1.37
N ARG A 18 -0.28 8.91 -1.06
CA ARG A 18 0.42 9.77 -2.02
C ARG A 18 1.64 9.09 -2.63
N VAL A 19 2.47 8.46 -1.80
CA VAL A 19 3.63 7.72 -2.28
C VAL A 19 3.21 6.54 -3.16
N LEU A 20 2.21 5.75 -2.73
CA LEU A 20 1.74 4.64 -3.55
C LEU A 20 1.18 5.12 -4.89
N ALA A 21 0.49 6.26 -4.92
CA ALA A 21 0.01 6.84 -6.16
C ALA A 21 1.15 7.29 -7.08
N GLU A 22 2.22 7.87 -6.56
CA GLU A 22 3.42 8.19 -7.36
C GLU A 22 4.08 6.92 -7.91
N LEU A 23 4.16 5.85 -7.11
CA LEU A 23 4.70 4.54 -7.52
C LEU A 23 3.84 3.85 -8.59
N THR A 24 2.53 4.14 -8.65
CA THR A 24 1.57 3.41 -9.50
C THR A 24 0.94 4.28 -10.60
N TYR A 25 1.27 5.57 -10.67
CA TYR A 25 0.51 6.60 -11.38
C TYR A 25 -0.99 6.60 -11.04
N GLY A 26 -1.28 6.33 -9.77
CA GLY A 26 -2.63 6.36 -9.22
C GLY A 26 -3.12 7.76 -8.89
N SER A 27 -4.37 7.82 -8.43
CA SER A 27 -5.03 8.99 -7.87
C SER A 27 -5.26 8.81 -6.38
N VAL A 28 -5.26 9.93 -5.65
CA VAL A 28 -5.40 9.94 -4.19
C VAL A 28 -6.59 10.77 -3.77
N TYR A 29 -7.37 10.25 -2.83
CA TYR A 29 -8.51 10.95 -2.24
C TYR A 29 -8.72 10.55 -0.78
N PRO A 30 -9.27 11.45 0.05
CA PRO A 30 -9.66 11.10 1.41
C PRO A 30 -10.77 10.05 1.40
N PHE A 31 -10.69 9.09 2.32
CA PHE A 31 -11.75 8.11 2.58
C PHE A 31 -12.55 8.54 3.80
N THR A 32 -13.82 8.86 3.60
CA THR A 32 -14.72 9.26 4.67
C THR A 32 -15.51 8.07 5.20
N SER A 33 -15.36 7.77 6.49
CA SER A 33 -16.20 6.83 7.22
C SER A 33 -16.98 7.56 8.32
N ARG A 34 -18.14 7.02 8.72
CA ARG A 34 -18.89 7.55 9.87
C ARG A 34 -18.19 7.32 11.20
N THR A 35 -17.35 6.29 11.29
CA THR A 35 -16.75 5.79 12.53
C THR A 35 -15.23 5.98 12.59
N MET A 36 -14.65 6.57 11.54
CA MET A 36 -13.21 6.76 11.39
C MET A 36 -12.93 8.02 10.58
N GLU A 37 -11.93 8.76 11.03
CA GLU A 37 -11.38 9.92 10.33
C GLU A 37 -9.93 9.67 9.89
N GLY A 38 -9.45 10.43 8.90
CA GLY A 38 -8.03 10.43 8.51
C GLY A 38 -7.60 9.25 7.64
N ALA A 39 -8.52 8.47 7.10
CA ALA A 39 -8.22 7.45 6.11
C ALA A 39 -8.09 8.04 4.70
N TRP A 40 -7.30 7.36 3.86
CA TRP A 40 -6.98 7.80 2.51
C TRP A 40 -6.98 6.63 1.55
N VAL A 41 -7.24 6.89 0.28
CA VAL A 41 -7.22 5.88 -0.78
C VAL A 41 -6.16 6.23 -1.81
N CYS A 42 -5.49 5.20 -2.31
CA CYS A 42 -4.78 5.25 -3.59
C CYS A 42 -5.50 4.33 -4.57
N ALA A 43 -6.02 4.87 -5.67
CA ALA A 43 -6.66 4.12 -6.73
C ALA A 43 -5.91 4.29 -8.05
N TRP A 44 -5.49 3.18 -8.66
CA TRP A 44 -4.88 3.21 -10.01
C TRP A 44 -5.91 2.94 -11.11
N ASP A 45 -7.10 2.46 -10.76
CA ASP A 45 -8.25 2.43 -11.65
C ASP A 45 -9.55 2.66 -10.88
N CYS A 46 -10.06 3.89 -10.91
CA CYS A 46 -11.31 4.26 -10.26
C CYS A 46 -12.55 3.62 -10.93
N GLN A 47 -12.48 3.29 -12.22
CA GLN A 47 -13.63 2.70 -12.93
C GLN A 47 -13.80 1.24 -12.59
N SER A 48 -12.70 0.49 -12.54
CA SER A 48 -12.74 -0.88 -12.07
C SER A 48 -12.77 -0.96 -10.55
N GLY A 49 -12.39 0.08 -9.81
CA GLY A 49 -12.37 0.07 -8.35
C GLY A 49 -11.18 -0.71 -7.79
N GLU A 50 -10.05 -0.64 -8.50
CA GLU A 50 -8.78 -1.21 -8.06
C GLU A 50 -8.00 -0.17 -7.26
N MET A 51 -7.93 -0.42 -5.95
CA MET A 51 -7.46 0.57 -4.99
C MET A 51 -6.94 -0.07 -3.70
N ILE A 52 -6.21 0.72 -2.93
CA ILE A 52 -5.83 0.40 -1.56
C ILE A 52 -6.30 1.51 -0.64
N GLU A 53 -6.98 1.12 0.43
CA GLU A 53 -7.40 2.00 1.51
C GLU A 53 -6.35 1.96 2.62
N PHE A 54 -5.88 3.12 3.02
CA PHE A 54 -4.97 3.30 4.14
C PHE A 54 -5.78 3.77 5.36
N ILE A 55 -5.86 2.90 6.34
CA ILE A 55 -6.61 3.07 7.59
C ILE A 55 -5.64 3.56 8.67
N PRO A 56 -5.96 4.60 9.46
CA PRO A 56 -5.10 5.00 10.57
C PRO A 56 -4.91 3.86 11.57
N ASN A 57 -3.68 3.70 12.06
CA ASN A 57 -3.31 2.66 13.04
C ASN A 57 -3.89 2.80 14.44
N ILE A 58 -4.72 3.81 14.64
CA ILE A 58 -5.56 3.98 15.83
C ILE A 58 -6.93 3.32 15.68
N TYR A 59 -7.23 2.66 14.56
CA TYR A 59 -8.49 1.95 14.34
C TYR A 59 -8.29 0.47 13.99
N LEU A 60 -9.20 -0.38 14.47
CA LEU A 60 -9.35 -1.77 14.07
C LEU A 60 -10.68 -2.00 13.35
N LEU A 61 -10.65 -2.81 12.30
CA LEU A 61 -11.85 -3.29 11.64
C LEU A 61 -12.45 -4.44 12.46
N CYS A 62 -13.67 -4.26 12.94
CA CYS A 62 -14.41 -5.23 13.72
C CYS A 62 -15.73 -5.60 13.03
N PRO A 63 -16.27 -6.81 13.27
CA PRO A 63 -17.66 -7.10 12.96
C PRO A 63 -18.59 -6.15 13.73
N GLY A 64 -19.47 -5.46 13.01
CA GLY A 64 -20.61 -4.73 13.57
C GLY A 64 -21.92 -5.49 13.36
N GLU A 65 -23.02 -4.93 13.86
CA GLU A 65 -24.35 -5.56 13.76
C GLU A 65 -24.87 -5.64 12.32
N HIS A 66 -24.57 -4.62 11.50
CA HIS A 66 -25.09 -4.52 10.12
C HIS A 66 -23.98 -4.48 9.06
N ALA A 67 -22.78 -4.03 9.42
CA ALA A 67 -21.63 -3.89 8.54
C ALA A 67 -20.35 -3.92 9.37
N ALA A 68 -19.19 -3.92 8.70
CA ALA A 68 -17.93 -3.75 9.39
C ALA A 68 -17.85 -2.35 10.04
N GLU A 69 -17.25 -2.28 11.22
CA GLU A 69 -17.10 -1.07 12.01
C GLU A 69 -15.62 -0.83 12.32
N PHE A 70 -15.17 0.41 12.21
CA PHE A 70 -13.87 0.81 12.74
C PHE A 70 -14.02 1.24 14.19
N ARG A 71 -13.22 0.65 15.08
CA ARG A 71 -13.20 0.97 16.51
C ARG A 71 -11.84 1.50 16.91
N PRO A 72 -11.77 2.59 17.69
CA PRO A 72 -10.50 3.12 18.15
C PRO A 72 -9.81 2.13 19.09
N VAL A 73 -8.48 2.15 19.08
CA VAL A 73 -7.64 1.39 20.02
C VAL A 73 -6.80 2.31 20.89
N GLU A 74 -6.50 1.86 22.11
CA GLU A 74 -5.67 2.60 23.06
C GLU A 74 -4.17 2.42 22.77
N GLU A 75 -3.77 1.23 22.30
CA GLU A 75 -2.39 0.92 21.96
C GLU A 75 -2.21 0.74 20.45
N VAL A 76 -1.28 1.52 19.89
CA VAL A 76 -0.96 1.52 18.47
C VAL A 76 0.16 0.53 18.17
N GLN A 77 -0.08 -0.37 17.21
CA GLN A 77 0.96 -1.25 16.69
C GLN A 77 1.71 -0.59 15.53
N ASN A 78 3.03 -0.56 15.63
CA ASN A 78 3.91 0.02 14.59
C ASN A 78 4.28 -0.98 13.48
N PHE A 79 4.02 -2.28 13.68
CA PHE A 79 4.29 -3.31 12.69
C PHE A 79 3.02 -4.11 12.48
N ASN A 80 2.83 -4.60 11.26
CA ASN A 80 1.68 -5.41 10.88
C ASN A 80 2.16 -6.71 10.23
N SER A 81 1.28 -7.70 10.17
CA SER A 81 1.52 -8.99 9.54
C SER A 81 1.15 -9.02 8.05
N THR A 82 0.91 -7.85 7.46
CA THR A 82 0.37 -7.72 6.10
C THR A 82 1.37 -7.04 5.16
N HIS A 83 1.43 -7.54 3.94
CA HIS A 83 2.12 -6.93 2.82
C HIS A 83 1.40 -7.34 1.56
N PHE A 84 1.71 -6.70 0.45
CA PHE A 84 1.10 -7.03 -0.82
C PHE A 84 2.09 -6.83 -1.96
N LEU A 85 1.87 -7.62 -3.01
CA LEU A 85 2.65 -7.62 -4.22
C LEU A 85 1.78 -7.14 -5.37
N LEU A 86 2.27 -6.16 -6.11
CA LEU A 86 1.63 -5.59 -7.28
C LEU A 86 2.39 -6.00 -8.54
N GLU A 87 1.64 -6.43 -9.56
CA GLU A 87 2.17 -6.41 -10.91
C GLU A 87 2.18 -4.96 -11.40
N THR A 88 3.28 -4.55 -12.03
CA THR A 88 3.46 -3.17 -12.48
C THR A 88 3.99 -3.10 -13.91
N GLN A 89 3.56 -2.06 -14.63
CA GLN A 89 4.14 -1.65 -15.90
C GLN A 89 5.14 -0.50 -15.73
N GLN A 90 5.32 0.00 -14.50
CA GLN A 90 6.29 1.04 -14.22
C GLN A 90 7.70 0.48 -14.27
N SER A 91 8.64 1.30 -14.73
CA SER A 91 10.04 0.90 -14.81
C SER A 91 10.68 0.79 -13.44
N LEU A 92 11.71 -0.04 -13.32
CA LEU A 92 12.45 -0.17 -12.06
C LEU A 92 13.08 1.16 -11.64
N ASP A 93 13.60 1.92 -12.61
CA ASP A 93 14.18 3.26 -12.37
C ASP A 93 13.15 4.24 -11.81
N HIS A 94 11.89 4.20 -12.28
CA HIS A 94 10.81 5.03 -11.73
C HIS A 94 10.53 4.66 -10.27
N LEU A 95 10.33 3.38 -9.99
CA LEU A 95 10.07 2.90 -8.63
C LEU A 95 11.20 3.29 -7.66
N LYS A 96 12.45 3.22 -8.14
CA LYS A 96 13.63 3.64 -7.38
C LYS A 96 13.64 5.14 -7.13
N ALA A 97 13.43 5.96 -8.16
CA ALA A 97 13.45 7.41 -8.04
C ALA A 97 12.40 7.92 -7.04
N VAL A 98 11.18 7.35 -7.08
CA VAL A 98 10.11 7.69 -6.12
C VAL A 98 10.48 7.25 -4.70
N ALA A 99 11.02 6.03 -4.53
CA ALA A 99 11.42 5.56 -3.21
C ALA A 99 12.55 6.43 -2.60
N GLU A 100 13.52 6.83 -3.41
CA GLU A 100 14.63 7.70 -3.00
C GLU A 100 14.17 9.12 -2.67
N SER A 101 13.28 9.72 -3.47
CA SER A 101 12.77 11.09 -3.25
C SER A 101 11.99 11.22 -1.94
N HIS A 102 11.37 10.13 -1.48
CA HIS A 102 10.65 10.06 -0.21
C HIS A 102 11.48 9.44 0.94
N GLY A 103 12.75 9.13 0.71
CA GLY A 103 13.66 8.58 1.72
C GLY A 103 13.22 7.23 2.29
N LEU A 104 12.63 6.36 1.45
CA LEU A 104 12.07 5.08 1.85
C LEU A 104 13.14 3.98 1.86
N HIS A 105 12.92 2.91 2.61
CA HIS A 105 13.70 1.69 2.42
C HIS A 105 13.19 0.95 1.18
N HIS A 106 14.09 0.62 0.26
CA HIS A 106 13.77 -0.15 -0.93
C HIS A 106 14.95 -1.02 -1.35
N ARG A 107 14.68 -2.12 -2.05
CA ARG A 107 15.74 -2.97 -2.64
C ARG A 107 15.19 -3.91 -3.71
N PHE A 108 16.06 -4.26 -4.64
CA PHE A 108 15.85 -5.41 -5.50
C PHE A 108 16.17 -6.70 -4.76
N ARG A 109 15.30 -7.71 -4.91
CA ARG A 109 15.40 -9.03 -4.29
C ARG A 109 15.54 -10.09 -5.38
N PRO A 110 16.76 -10.56 -5.72
CA PRO A 110 16.94 -11.54 -6.81
C PRO A 110 16.56 -12.98 -6.41
N ARG A 111 16.47 -13.30 -5.11
CA ARG A 111 16.23 -14.64 -4.56
C ARG A 111 15.43 -14.55 -3.25
N LEU A 112 15.04 -15.70 -2.69
CA LEU A 112 14.31 -15.81 -1.42
C LEU A 112 13.02 -14.98 -1.42
N GLY A 113 12.08 -15.37 -2.28
CA GLY A 113 10.80 -14.67 -2.51
C GLY A 113 10.77 -13.78 -3.76
N GLY A 114 11.90 -13.54 -4.43
CA GLY A 114 11.98 -12.82 -5.71
C GLY A 114 12.17 -13.71 -6.96
N PRO A 115 12.42 -13.12 -8.15
CA PRO A 115 12.78 -11.72 -8.39
C PRO A 115 11.63 -10.74 -8.18
N LEU A 116 11.83 -9.75 -7.31
CA LEU A 116 10.90 -8.65 -7.06
C LEU A 116 11.64 -7.39 -6.62
N TYR A 117 10.94 -6.26 -6.60
CA TYR A 117 11.42 -5.02 -6.00
C TYR A 117 10.55 -4.65 -4.80
N GLU A 118 11.15 -4.46 -3.63
CA GLU A 118 10.43 -4.07 -2.41
C GLU A 118 10.60 -2.57 -2.12
N VAL A 119 9.53 -1.95 -1.62
CA VAL A 119 9.49 -0.58 -1.09
C VAL A 119 8.71 -0.60 0.24
N TRP A 120 9.27 0.03 1.28
CA TRP A 120 8.64 0.13 2.59
C TRP A 120 8.01 1.50 2.79
N LEU A 121 6.68 1.54 2.84
CA LEU A 121 5.94 2.76 3.17
C LEU A 121 5.92 2.95 4.69
N GLU A 122 6.28 4.15 5.14
CA GLU A 122 6.37 4.55 6.56
C GLU A 122 7.22 3.62 7.44
N ASN A 123 8.06 2.77 6.86
CA ASN A 123 8.79 1.68 7.54
C ASN A 123 7.86 0.66 8.25
N GLN A 124 6.61 0.55 7.81
CA GLN A 124 5.61 -0.36 8.40
C GLN A 124 4.94 -1.28 7.37
N ILE A 125 4.83 -0.83 6.12
CA ILE A 125 4.10 -1.54 5.08
C ILE A 125 5.07 -1.91 3.97
N LEU A 126 5.26 -3.20 3.76
CA LEU A 126 6.01 -3.71 2.62
C LEU A 126 5.10 -3.76 1.40
N VAL A 127 5.52 -3.06 0.34
CA VAL A 127 4.94 -3.14 -1.00
C VAL A 127 5.96 -3.77 -1.93
N GLU A 128 5.57 -4.87 -2.57
CA GLU A 128 6.41 -5.58 -3.52
C GLU A 128 5.93 -5.33 -4.95
N PHE A 129 6.85 -5.28 -5.89
CA PHE A 129 6.58 -5.07 -7.31
C PHE A 129 7.20 -6.18 -8.15
N VAL A 130 6.43 -6.68 -9.10
CA VAL A 130 6.90 -7.60 -10.14
C VAL A 130 6.54 -7.07 -11.52
N SER A 131 7.43 -7.31 -12.48
CA SER A 131 7.26 -6.99 -13.89
C SER A 131 8.18 -7.88 -14.72
N ASP A 132 7.99 -7.90 -16.04
CA ASP A 132 8.93 -8.60 -16.94
C ASP A 132 10.35 -8.00 -16.85
N GLU A 133 10.45 -6.67 -16.75
CA GLU A 133 11.73 -5.99 -16.53
C GLU A 133 12.44 -6.54 -15.28
N ILE A 134 11.75 -6.60 -14.14
CA ILE A 134 12.31 -7.08 -12.87
C ILE A 134 12.70 -8.56 -12.95
N ARG A 135 11.86 -9.40 -13.61
CA ARG A 135 12.15 -10.83 -13.81
C ARG A 135 13.39 -11.06 -14.66
N ASN A 136 13.61 -10.22 -15.67
CA ASN A 136 14.74 -10.34 -16.60
C ASN A 136 16.09 -9.90 -15.99
N LEU A 137 16.10 -9.34 -14.78
CA LEU A 137 17.35 -9.00 -14.08
C LEU A 137 18.12 -10.21 -13.54
N VAL A 138 17.47 -11.38 -13.49
CA VAL A 138 18.07 -12.64 -13.00
C VAL A 138 18.08 -13.74 -14.04
N SER A 139 17.61 -13.46 -15.26
CA SER A 139 17.63 -14.39 -16.40
C SER A 139 19.02 -14.49 -17.03
#